data_AF-A0A2P6MZP1-F1
#
_entry.id   AF-A0A2P6MZP1-F1
#
_cell.length_a   1.000
_cell.length_b   1.000
_cell.length_c   1.000
_cell.angle_alpha   90.00
_cell.angle_beta   90.00
_cell.angle_gamma   90.00
#
_symmetry.space_group_name_H-M   'P 1'
#
loop_
_entity.id
_entity.type
_entity.pdbx_description
1 polymer ?
#
loop_
_entity_poly.entity_id
_entity_poly.type
_entity_poly.pdbx_seq_one_letter_code
_entity_poly.pdbx_strand_id
1 'polypeptide(L)'
;MRAIIQRVTSASVTVNGNVVSKIGKGSLVLLGITKGDQAKDVDFIVRKILNTRLWPDASGKGWATSLLSNKYEVLVVSQFTLYATLKGNKPDFHAALKPDEANTIYLEVLNRLAKDLSVDHVKALVNDGPVTIQIESKVTEKEEPSKEWPVQFQQWIKPVVCVALPASSLCKTQNHLLWTLFSGSQEWVTSARKTNTYKPGRSEMQHTKTRTVIEVFPTEEEKATGRFQSHNAQKVLQGMNADGIVILRDIIDPAHLDRLNEVMVAEIPEMLKTAHFNFNVRNIQHAPPLTPELTFEDIYANPLICHAATLYLGPQPKCNFISGNTALPKGHQRQPVHCDLNFDYPSFPFYAVCYIPLIDSTPEVGGTEFWPGTHVTTVADQRNPDLYAIREELLTFSGPQQPVVPKGSVVFRDMRLWHAGMPNPSDLNRCMLGMAFCSQYYRTRSVLSVPDTVYDKMTEGLKKNGIEPLFKKITEEEYINGKNAYSFTFEQDKEAGPPPPQDKDKIAQMQKMM
;
A
#
# COMPACT_ATOMS: atom_id res chain seq x y z
N MET A 1 16.26 4.33 34.24
CA MET A 1 15.81 5.26 33.20
C MET A 1 16.51 4.90 31.90
N ARG A 2 15.79 4.96 30.78
CA ARG A 2 16.27 4.69 29.42
C ARG A 2 16.03 5.89 28.54
N ALA A 3 16.98 6.21 27.67
CA ALA A 3 16.81 7.20 26.62
C ALA A 3 17.33 6.63 25.29
N ILE A 4 16.55 6.75 24.22
CA ILE A 4 17.06 6.58 22.84
C ILE A 4 17.16 7.98 22.24
N ILE A 5 18.38 8.40 21.93
CA ILE A 5 18.69 9.68 21.29
C ILE A 5 18.86 9.46 19.79
N GLN A 6 18.17 10.24 18.98
CA GLN A 6 18.32 10.28 17.52
C GLN A 6 18.73 11.69 17.09
N ARG A 7 19.65 11.78 16.13
CA ARG A 7 20.10 13.06 15.56
C ARG A 7 19.17 13.46 14.42
N VAL A 8 18.64 14.68 14.45
CA VAL A 8 17.59 15.11 13.52
C VAL A 8 17.83 16.49 12.91
N THR A 9 17.30 16.70 11.71
CA THR A 9 17.11 18.05 11.15
C THR A 9 15.82 18.71 11.68
N SER A 10 14.86 17.92 12.16
CA SER A 10 13.69 18.34 12.97
C SER A 10 12.95 17.12 13.59
N ALA A 11 12.11 17.26 14.64
CA ALA A 11 11.35 16.14 15.28
C ALA A 11 10.02 16.53 15.95
N SER A 12 8.91 15.75 15.79
CA SER A 12 7.54 16.06 16.31
C SER A 12 6.81 14.94 17.05
N VAL A 13 5.93 15.38 17.95
CA VAL A 13 4.68 14.69 18.30
C VAL A 13 3.47 15.33 17.58
N THR A 14 2.64 14.49 16.95
CA THR A 14 1.31 14.84 16.42
C THR A 14 0.25 14.03 17.17
N VAL A 15 -0.80 14.68 17.69
CA VAL A 15 -1.92 14.02 18.38
C VAL A 15 -3.23 14.41 17.68
N ASN A 16 -4.02 13.42 17.26
CA ASN A 16 -5.29 13.61 16.55
C ASN A 16 -5.20 14.57 15.34
N GLY A 17 -4.10 14.51 14.59
CA GLY A 17 -3.81 15.37 13.44
C GLY A 17 -3.19 16.72 13.79
N ASN A 18 -3.32 17.18 15.03
CA ASN A 18 -2.75 18.46 15.49
C ASN A 18 -1.33 18.27 16.02
N VAL A 19 -0.42 19.16 15.64
CA VAL A 19 1.01 19.03 15.95
C VAL A 19 1.40 19.90 17.16
N VAL A 20 2.14 19.37 18.14
CA VAL A 20 2.08 19.90 19.53
C VAL A 20 3.00 21.11 19.85
N SER A 21 4.33 21.14 19.62
CA SER A 21 5.26 22.34 19.70
C SER A 21 6.49 22.19 18.73
N LYS A 22 7.44 23.14 18.38
CA LYS A 22 8.47 23.02 17.23
C LYS A 22 10.01 22.89 17.50
N ILE A 23 10.79 21.92 16.93
CA ILE A 23 12.27 21.87 16.89
C ILE A 23 12.78 21.82 15.44
N GLY A 24 13.74 22.69 15.10
CA GLY A 24 14.66 22.48 14.00
C GLY A 24 15.76 21.47 14.36
N LYS A 25 17.00 21.82 14.01
CA LYS A 25 18.15 20.89 14.08
C LYS A 25 18.50 20.57 15.53
N GLY A 26 18.57 19.28 15.86
CA GLY A 26 18.71 18.87 17.25
C GLY A 26 18.54 17.38 17.49
N SER A 27 17.99 17.02 18.66
CA SER A 27 17.77 15.62 19.03
C SER A 27 16.32 15.30 19.36
N LEU A 28 15.85 14.18 18.81
CA LEU A 28 14.70 13.45 19.34
C LEU A 28 15.20 12.51 20.44
N VAL A 29 14.52 12.49 21.58
CA VAL A 29 14.81 11.62 22.72
C VAL A 29 13.53 10.86 23.10
N LEU A 30 13.52 9.55 22.88
CA LEU A 30 12.48 8.67 23.44
C LEU A 30 12.90 8.29 24.87
N LEU A 31 12.13 8.68 25.88
CA LEU A 31 12.46 8.54 27.29
C LEU A 31 11.58 7.50 27.99
N GLY A 32 12.19 6.41 28.45
CA GLY A 32 11.55 5.38 29.26
C GLY A 32 11.88 5.55 30.74
N ILE A 33 10.85 5.46 31.59
CA ILE A 33 10.96 5.58 33.06
C ILE A 33 10.50 4.27 33.71
N THR A 34 11.23 3.77 34.70
CA THR A 34 10.97 2.51 35.41
C THR A 34 10.90 2.70 36.94
N LYS A 35 10.46 1.66 37.64
CA LYS A 35 10.39 1.61 39.10
C LYS A 35 11.78 1.78 39.72
N GLY A 36 11.85 2.60 40.76
CA GLY A 36 13.10 2.91 41.46
C GLY A 36 14.11 3.72 40.62
N ASP A 37 13.69 4.43 39.58
CA ASP A 37 14.46 5.55 39.04
C ASP A 37 14.43 6.72 40.04
N GLN A 38 15.56 7.43 40.17
CA GLN A 38 15.78 8.46 41.20
C GLN A 38 16.32 9.77 40.59
N ALA A 39 16.45 10.83 41.38
CA ALA A 39 16.99 12.11 40.91
C ALA A 39 18.38 11.98 40.25
N LYS A 40 19.24 11.09 40.75
CA LYS A 40 20.55 10.78 40.14
C LYS A 40 20.44 10.18 38.73
N ASP A 41 19.37 9.44 38.43
CA ASP A 41 19.11 8.86 37.11
C ASP A 41 18.69 9.96 36.12
N VAL A 42 17.87 10.92 36.59
CA VAL A 42 17.52 12.14 35.85
C VAL A 42 18.78 12.95 35.52
N ASP A 43 19.61 13.27 36.51
CA ASP A 43 20.86 14.03 36.32
C ASP A 43 21.83 13.34 35.34
N PHE A 44 21.92 12.00 35.40
CA PHE A 44 22.72 11.23 34.46
C PHE A 44 22.19 11.37 33.02
N ILE A 45 20.89 11.18 32.81
CA ILE A 45 20.28 11.23 31.47
C ILE A 45 20.28 12.63 30.88
N VAL A 46 19.91 13.66 31.65
CA VAL A 46 19.94 15.08 31.21
C VAL A 46 21.36 15.48 30.78
N ARG A 47 22.36 15.23 31.63
CA ARG A 47 23.77 15.50 31.32
C ARG A 47 24.26 14.75 30.07
N LYS A 48 23.80 13.50 29.85
CA LYS A 48 24.12 12.73 28.65
C LYS A 48 23.48 13.30 27.39
N ILE A 49 22.22 13.74 27.44
CA ILE A 49 21.53 14.37 26.30
C ILE A 49 22.29 15.64 25.86
N LEU A 50 22.58 16.54 26.80
CA LEU A 50 23.22 17.83 26.51
C LEU A 50 24.65 17.70 25.95
N ASN A 51 25.43 16.73 26.45
CA ASN A 51 26.88 16.65 26.23
C ASN A 51 27.34 15.51 25.30
N THR A 52 26.45 14.62 24.84
CA THR A 52 26.84 13.60 23.85
C THR A 52 27.14 14.27 22.51
N ARG A 53 28.32 13.99 21.94
CA ARG A 53 28.78 14.58 20.69
C ARG A 53 28.20 13.82 19.50
N LEU A 54 27.33 14.45 18.71
CA LEU A 54 26.61 13.82 17.59
C LEU A 54 26.85 14.52 16.24
N TRP A 55 27.45 15.71 16.26
CA TRP A 55 27.67 16.56 15.09
C TRP A 55 29.17 16.79 14.82
N PRO A 56 29.54 17.18 13.60
CA PRO A 56 30.89 17.61 13.30
C PRO A 56 31.23 18.95 13.95
N ASP A 57 32.52 19.27 14.03
CA ASP A 57 33.01 20.63 14.28
C ASP A 57 33.18 21.42 12.95
N ALA A 58 33.65 22.66 13.05
CA ALA A 58 33.87 23.53 11.89
C ALA A 58 34.94 23.04 10.89
N SER A 59 35.74 22.02 11.25
CA SER A 59 36.67 21.33 10.33
C SER A 59 36.05 20.13 9.60
N GLY A 60 34.76 19.85 9.84
CA GLY A 60 34.05 18.69 9.29
C GLY A 60 34.30 17.39 10.06
N LYS A 61 35.14 17.40 11.10
CA LYS A 61 35.46 16.22 11.91
C LYS A 61 34.23 15.76 12.70
N GLY A 62 33.68 14.60 12.33
CA GLY A 62 32.51 14.00 12.97
C GLY A 62 32.69 13.67 14.47
N TRP A 63 31.57 13.58 15.19
CA TRP A 63 31.50 13.26 16.63
C TRP A 63 32.26 14.24 17.55
N ALA A 64 32.36 15.50 17.14
CA ALA A 64 33.13 16.54 17.84
C ALA A 64 32.27 17.48 18.70
N THR A 65 31.05 17.81 18.27
CA THR A 65 30.18 18.81 18.94
C THR A 65 28.88 18.20 19.46
N SER A 66 28.36 18.72 20.57
CA SER A 66 27.14 18.25 21.25
C SER A 66 25.95 19.19 21.06
N LEU A 67 24.80 18.80 21.59
CA LEU A 67 23.56 19.58 21.52
C LEU A 67 23.74 20.95 22.19
N LEU A 68 24.28 20.95 23.42
CA LEU A 68 24.57 22.16 24.18
C LEU A 68 25.63 23.05 23.50
N SER A 69 26.73 22.49 22.98
CA SER A 69 27.78 23.32 22.36
C SER A 69 27.33 24.00 21.06
N ASN A 70 26.38 23.40 20.36
CA ASN A 70 25.81 23.94 19.12
C ASN A 70 24.57 24.83 19.35
N LYS A 71 24.06 24.93 20.59
CA LYS A 71 22.76 25.53 20.92
C LYS A 71 21.61 24.95 20.09
N TYR A 72 21.62 23.63 19.92
CA TYR A 72 20.60 22.90 19.18
C TYR A 72 19.41 22.50 20.06
N GLU A 73 18.27 22.25 19.44
CA GLU A 73 16.99 22.04 20.10
C GLU A 73 16.80 20.57 20.57
N VAL A 74 15.87 20.30 21.49
CA VAL A 74 15.58 18.94 21.96
C VAL A 74 14.08 18.65 22.06
N LEU A 75 13.63 17.57 21.44
CA LEU A 75 12.32 16.98 21.67
C LEU A 75 12.47 15.75 22.56
N VAL A 76 11.86 15.76 23.75
CA VAL A 76 11.71 14.57 24.58
C VAL A 76 10.28 14.04 24.46
N VAL A 77 10.13 12.72 24.29
CA VAL A 77 8.84 12.02 24.23
C VAL A 77 8.84 10.90 25.25
N SER A 78 7.82 10.85 26.11
CA SER A 78 7.65 9.76 27.08
C SER A 78 7.30 8.45 26.35
N GLN A 79 8.17 7.44 26.47
CA GLN A 79 8.12 6.20 25.70
C GLN A 79 8.23 4.97 26.63
N PHE A 80 7.11 4.58 27.24
CA PHE A 80 7.03 3.43 28.16
C PHE A 80 7.46 2.11 27.50
N THR A 81 7.35 1.98 26.17
CA THR A 81 7.71 0.75 25.43
C THR A 81 9.20 0.44 25.45
N LEU A 82 10.07 1.35 25.90
CA LEU A 82 11.50 1.07 26.14
C LEU A 82 11.73 0.11 27.32
N TYR A 83 10.67 -0.19 28.10
CA TYR A 83 10.61 -1.23 29.11
C TYR A 83 9.64 -2.37 28.74
N ALA A 84 9.41 -2.60 27.43
CA ALA A 84 8.78 -3.80 26.94
C ALA A 84 9.64 -5.04 27.22
N THR A 85 8.99 -6.10 27.68
CA THR A 85 9.51 -7.48 27.73
C THR A 85 8.60 -8.36 26.88
N LEU A 86 9.07 -9.53 26.44
CA LEU A 86 8.30 -10.44 25.59
C LEU A 86 7.93 -11.72 26.35
N LYS A 87 6.62 -11.99 26.46
CA LYS A 87 6.07 -13.25 26.99
C LYS A 87 5.52 -14.05 25.82
N GLY A 88 6.39 -14.88 25.23
CA GLY A 88 6.20 -15.33 23.84
C GLY A 88 6.22 -14.11 22.91
N ASN A 89 5.31 -14.05 21.94
CA ASN A 89 5.21 -12.89 21.04
C ASN A 89 4.39 -11.71 21.63
N LYS A 90 3.86 -11.83 22.87
CA LYS A 90 3.06 -10.77 23.50
C LYS A 90 3.98 -9.77 24.24
N PRO A 91 3.89 -8.46 23.96
CA PRO A 91 4.60 -7.45 24.74
C PRO A 91 3.97 -7.30 26.14
N ASP A 92 4.83 -7.19 27.14
CA ASP A 92 4.50 -7.00 28.53
C ASP A 92 5.30 -5.81 29.09
N PHE A 93 4.60 -4.84 29.65
CA PHE A 93 5.15 -3.55 30.08
C PHE A 93 5.20 -3.37 31.60
N HIS A 94 5.11 -4.44 32.42
CA HIS A 94 5.09 -4.31 33.89
C HIS A 94 6.38 -3.71 34.50
N ALA A 95 7.46 -3.65 33.71
CA ALA A 95 8.71 -2.96 34.04
C ALA A 95 8.67 -1.45 33.80
N ALA A 96 7.71 -0.91 33.05
CA ALA A 96 7.49 0.53 32.94
C ALA A 96 6.84 1.07 34.23
N LEU A 97 7.05 2.37 34.51
CA LEU A 97 6.33 3.08 35.56
C LEU A 97 4.91 3.46 35.06
N LYS A 98 3.92 3.60 35.97
CA LYS A 98 2.55 3.98 35.56
C LYS A 98 2.50 5.42 35.01
N PRO A 99 1.52 5.79 34.15
CA PRO A 99 1.48 7.11 33.53
C PRO A 99 1.57 8.29 34.52
N ASP A 100 0.79 8.25 35.61
CA ASP A 100 0.71 9.35 36.58
C ASP A 100 2.02 9.49 37.37
N GLU A 101 2.60 8.36 37.80
CA GLU A 101 3.89 8.27 38.48
C GLU A 101 5.04 8.73 37.55
N ALA A 102 4.99 8.34 36.27
CA ALA A 102 5.98 8.69 35.26
C ALA A 102 5.93 10.17 34.87
N ASN A 103 4.75 10.79 34.85
CA ASN A 103 4.58 12.19 34.47
C ASN A 103 5.38 13.14 35.37
N THR A 104 5.40 12.91 36.68
CA THR A 104 6.18 13.72 37.63
C THR A 104 7.68 13.70 37.32
N ILE A 105 8.23 12.52 37.02
CA ILE A 105 9.66 12.35 36.68
C ILE A 105 9.96 12.90 35.28
N TYR A 106 9.03 12.76 34.33
CA TYR A 106 9.12 13.30 32.97
C TYR A 106 9.17 14.84 32.97
N LEU A 107 8.30 15.49 33.73
CA LEU A 107 8.29 16.95 33.89
C LEU A 107 9.60 17.46 34.52
N GLU A 108 10.17 16.74 35.49
CA GLU A 108 11.46 17.10 36.08
C GLU A 108 12.63 17.00 35.09
N VAL A 109 12.62 16.01 34.18
CA VAL A 109 13.59 15.93 33.07
C VAL A 109 13.45 17.12 32.13
N LEU A 110 12.22 17.51 31.77
CA LEU A 110 11.96 18.69 30.95
C LEU A 110 12.44 19.98 31.62
N ASN A 111 12.13 20.19 32.91
CA ASN A 111 12.52 21.38 33.66
C ASN A 111 14.05 21.56 33.71
N ARG A 112 14.81 20.47 33.90
CA ARG A 112 16.28 20.52 33.94
C ARG A 112 16.88 20.77 32.55
N LEU A 113 16.32 20.20 31.48
CA LEU A 113 16.75 20.51 30.11
C LEU A 113 16.44 21.96 29.72
N ALA A 114 15.25 22.45 30.08
CA ALA A 114 14.80 23.83 29.81
C ALA A 114 15.72 24.88 30.45
N LYS A 115 16.16 24.63 31.69
CA LYS A 115 17.07 25.51 32.44
C LYS A 115 18.41 25.75 31.73
N ASP A 116 18.98 24.71 31.14
CA ASP A 116 20.33 24.75 30.56
C ASP A 116 20.33 25.12 29.06
N LEU A 117 19.17 25.16 28.39
CA LEU A 117 19.05 25.44 26.96
C LEU A 117 18.43 26.80 26.59
N SER A 118 17.61 27.40 27.45
CA SER A 118 16.65 28.47 27.10
C SER A 118 15.50 27.94 26.23
N VAL A 119 14.26 28.41 26.48
CA VAL A 119 13.05 27.58 26.22
C VAL A 119 12.26 28.02 24.98
N ASP A 120 11.82 27.04 24.16
CA ASP A 120 10.43 26.83 23.64
C ASP A 120 10.32 26.00 22.31
N HIS A 121 10.63 24.68 22.27
CA HIS A 121 10.80 23.93 21.00
C HIS A 121 10.47 22.36 20.97
N VAL A 122 9.60 21.76 20.06
CA VAL A 122 9.11 20.30 19.94
C VAL A 122 8.59 19.57 18.56
N LYS A 123 8.75 20.02 17.27
CA LYS A 123 8.20 19.59 15.87
C LYS A 123 9.24 19.75 14.72
N ALA A 124 9.44 18.93 13.66
CA ALA A 124 8.74 17.75 13.11
C ALA A 124 9.67 16.71 12.43
N LEU A 125 9.39 15.40 12.51
CA LEU A 125 10.42 14.35 12.29
C LEU A 125 10.98 14.21 10.86
N VAL A 126 12.25 14.63 10.72
CA VAL A 126 13.16 14.35 9.59
C VAL A 126 14.53 13.94 10.16
N ASN A 127 15.03 12.78 9.76
CA ASN A 127 16.21 12.15 10.35
C ASN A 127 17.54 12.63 9.73
N ASP A 128 18.57 12.93 10.53
CA ASP A 128 19.90 13.38 10.10
C ASP A 128 20.90 12.20 10.11
N GLY A 129 20.71 11.27 9.18
CA GLY A 129 21.56 10.08 9.00
C GLY A 129 21.29 8.93 9.99
N PRO A 130 22.08 7.85 9.97
CA PRO A 130 21.81 6.61 10.71
C PRO A 130 22.17 6.67 12.22
N VAL A 131 22.13 7.85 12.85
CA VAL A 131 22.61 8.04 14.23
C VAL A 131 21.48 7.85 15.24
N THR A 132 21.45 6.68 15.89
CA THR A 132 20.58 6.34 17.02
C THR A 132 21.42 5.74 18.15
N ILE A 133 21.31 6.27 19.37
CA ILE A 133 22.09 5.84 20.55
C ILE A 133 21.16 5.55 21.72
N GLN A 134 21.26 4.33 22.28
CA GLN A 134 20.59 3.93 23.52
C GLN A 134 21.48 4.28 24.73
N ILE A 135 20.88 4.86 25.77
CA ILE A 135 21.53 5.25 27.02
C ILE A 135 20.68 4.75 28.19
N GLU A 136 21.31 4.07 29.15
CA GLU A 136 20.66 3.60 30.37
C GLU A 136 21.36 4.21 31.60
N SER A 137 20.58 4.60 32.61
CA SER A 137 21.12 5.17 33.86
C SER A 137 21.66 4.11 34.82
N LYS A 138 21.22 2.86 34.66
CA LYS A 138 21.62 1.69 35.44
C LYS A 138 22.40 0.77 34.53
N VAL A 139 23.67 0.53 34.86
CA VAL A 139 24.58 -0.33 34.11
C VAL A 139 24.47 -1.74 34.67
N THR A 140 24.04 -2.71 33.86
CA THR A 140 24.37 -4.12 34.10
C THR A 140 25.88 -4.27 33.93
N GLU A 141 26.54 -4.92 34.89
CA GLU A 141 27.98 -5.15 34.82
C GLU A 141 28.36 -5.84 33.51
N LYS A 142 29.48 -5.43 32.92
CA LYS A 142 29.99 -6.08 31.72
C LYS A 142 30.61 -7.41 32.12
N GLU A 143 30.09 -8.50 31.60
CA GLU A 143 30.92 -9.67 31.36
C GLU A 143 32.09 -9.23 30.45
N GLU A 144 33.33 -9.47 30.88
CA GLU A 144 34.46 -9.31 29.96
C GLU A 144 34.36 -10.40 28.88
N PRO A 145 34.47 -10.06 27.58
CA PRO A 145 34.55 -11.09 26.56
C PRO A 145 35.80 -11.96 26.83
N SER A 146 35.62 -13.27 26.87
CA SER A 146 36.68 -14.22 27.21
C SER A 146 37.89 -14.06 26.27
N LYS A 147 39.10 -14.09 26.84
CA LYS A 147 40.36 -13.85 26.13
C LYS A 147 40.83 -15.08 25.33
N GLU A 148 39.97 -15.61 24.46
CA GLU A 148 40.33 -16.66 23.51
C GLU A 148 39.71 -16.38 22.14
N TRP A 149 40.53 -15.83 21.24
CA TRP A 149 40.17 -15.61 19.84
C TRP A 149 40.97 -16.60 18.99
N PRO A 150 40.34 -17.55 18.27
CA PRO A 150 41.04 -18.47 17.38
C PRO A 150 41.83 -17.69 16.32
N VAL A 151 43.13 -17.96 16.20
CA VAL A 151 44.07 -17.19 15.36
C VAL A 151 43.92 -17.56 13.89
N GLN A 152 42.81 -17.13 13.28
CA GLN A 152 42.57 -17.12 11.83
C GLN A 152 41.33 -16.27 11.49
N PHE A 153 41.50 -14.95 11.36
CA PHE A 153 40.77 -14.03 10.46
C PHE A 153 41.19 -12.57 10.73
N GLN A 154 42.39 -12.17 10.27
CA GLN A 154 42.82 -10.77 10.24
C GLN A 154 42.99 -10.27 8.80
N GLN A 155 41.89 -9.82 8.21
CA GLN A 155 41.83 -8.83 7.12
C GLN A 155 40.36 -8.40 6.91
N TRP A 156 40.13 -7.38 6.08
CA TRP A 156 38.81 -6.83 5.72
C TRP A 156 38.06 -6.03 6.80
N ILE A 157 38.61 -4.88 7.18
CA ILE A 157 37.80 -3.71 7.58
C ILE A 157 37.69 -2.76 6.38
N LYS A 158 36.50 -2.68 5.79
CA LYS A 158 36.07 -1.66 4.80
C LYS A 158 34.59 -1.32 5.06
N PRO A 159 34.10 -0.13 4.65
CA PRO A 159 32.76 0.32 5.03
C PRO A 159 31.66 -0.60 4.49
N VAL A 160 30.60 -0.80 5.30
CA VAL A 160 29.44 -1.60 4.93
C VAL A 160 28.60 -0.84 3.89
N VAL A 161 28.81 -1.18 2.62
CA VAL A 161 27.85 -0.94 1.54
C VAL A 161 26.88 -2.11 1.54
N CYS A 162 25.57 -1.84 1.60
CA CYS A 162 24.56 -2.89 1.46
C CYS A 162 24.50 -3.37 0.00
N VAL A 163 25.28 -4.40 -0.32
CA VAL A 163 25.19 -5.14 -1.59
C VAL A 163 24.28 -6.35 -1.39
N ALA A 164 23.18 -6.41 -2.14
CA ALA A 164 22.37 -7.62 -2.24
C ALA A 164 23.08 -8.64 -3.14
N LEU A 165 23.05 -9.93 -2.76
CA LEU A 165 23.55 -11.02 -3.59
C LEU A 165 22.48 -12.13 -3.74
N PRO A 166 22.44 -12.87 -4.86
CA PRO A 166 21.25 -13.60 -5.28
C PRO A 166 21.24 -15.07 -4.83
N ALA A 167 20.05 -15.63 -4.69
CA ALA A 167 19.84 -17.04 -4.37
C ALA A 167 20.00 -17.95 -5.61
N SER A 168 21.22 -18.06 -6.17
CA SER A 168 21.43 -18.78 -7.44
C SER A 168 22.81 -19.45 -7.64
N SER A 169 23.40 -20.10 -6.62
CA SER A 169 24.65 -20.87 -6.81
C SER A 169 25.00 -21.90 -5.72
N LEU A 170 24.05 -22.73 -5.25
CA LEU A 170 24.36 -23.88 -4.38
C LEU A 170 23.52 -25.14 -4.65
N CYS A 171 23.57 -25.62 -5.89
CA CYS A 171 23.12 -26.98 -6.24
C CYS A 171 24.15 -27.67 -7.14
N LYS A 172 24.89 -28.63 -6.57
CA LYS A 172 25.53 -29.73 -7.30
C LYS A 172 25.35 -31.01 -6.50
N THR A 173 24.52 -31.90 -7.02
CA THR A 173 24.43 -33.29 -6.60
C THR A 173 25.74 -34.02 -6.91
N GLN A 174 26.09 -35.00 -6.07
CA GLN A 174 26.03 -36.41 -6.50
C GLN A 174 26.14 -37.40 -5.33
N ASN A 175 25.15 -38.31 -5.29
CA ASN A 175 25.23 -39.72 -4.91
C ASN A 175 26.08 -40.11 -3.67
N HIS A 176 25.45 -40.19 -2.49
CA HIS A 176 24.96 -41.46 -1.91
C HIS A 176 24.19 -41.18 -0.58
N LEU A 177 23.67 -42.24 0.06
CA LEU A 177 22.88 -42.22 1.31
C LEU A 177 21.55 -41.43 1.28
N LEU A 178 20.51 -42.03 0.67
CA LEU A 178 19.11 -41.73 1.03
C LEU A 178 18.18 -42.94 0.72
N TRP A 179 18.47 -44.12 1.30
CA TRP A 179 17.59 -45.31 1.20
C TRP A 179 17.70 -46.30 2.38
N THR A 180 17.72 -45.78 3.60
CA THR A 180 17.54 -46.58 4.84
C THR A 180 16.86 -45.72 5.90
N LEU A 181 16.27 -46.34 6.94
CA LEU A 181 15.56 -45.71 8.06
C LEU A 181 14.16 -45.14 7.75
N PHE A 182 13.39 -45.84 6.91
CA PHE A 182 11.92 -45.83 6.97
C PHE A 182 11.39 -47.23 7.31
N SER A 183 11.51 -47.62 8.57
CA SER A 183 10.87 -48.82 9.13
C SER A 183 10.80 -48.73 10.66
N GLY A 184 9.70 -49.23 11.26
CA GLY A 184 9.62 -49.46 12.71
C GLY A 184 8.87 -48.42 13.58
N SER A 185 7.60 -48.11 13.26
CA SER A 185 6.50 -48.12 14.26
C SER A 185 5.18 -47.58 13.66
N GLN A 186 4.29 -48.51 13.27
CA GLN A 186 2.86 -48.21 13.21
C GLN A 186 2.27 -48.55 14.59
N GLU A 187 1.68 -47.57 15.28
CA GLU A 187 0.54 -47.75 16.18
C GLU A 187 0.02 -46.37 16.63
N TRP A 188 -1.08 -46.32 17.40
CA TRP A 188 -1.70 -45.08 17.90
C TRP A 188 -2.33 -44.13 16.85
N VAL A 189 -3.10 -44.69 15.91
CA VAL A 189 -4.16 -43.94 15.19
C VAL A 189 -5.54 -44.51 15.52
N THR A 190 -6.09 -44.14 16.68
CA THR A 190 -7.54 -44.08 16.96
C THR A 190 -7.80 -43.24 18.22
N SER A 191 -8.99 -42.63 18.32
CA SER A 191 -9.47 -41.84 19.48
C SER A 191 -8.95 -40.40 19.68
N ALA A 192 -9.27 -39.50 18.74
CA ALA A 192 -9.31 -38.05 19.01
C ALA A 192 -10.32 -37.26 18.14
N ARG A 193 -11.46 -37.86 17.73
CA ARG A 193 -12.55 -37.12 17.06
C ARG A 193 -13.32 -36.24 18.06
N LYS A 194 -12.72 -35.12 18.47
CA LYS A 194 -13.42 -33.99 19.10
C LYS A 194 -12.98 -32.67 18.48
N THR A 195 -13.96 -32.01 17.88
CA THR A 195 -14.01 -30.60 17.45
C THR A 195 -12.89 -29.70 18.00
N ASN A 196 -11.92 -29.39 17.16
CA ASN A 196 -11.13 -28.16 17.29
C ASN A 196 -11.05 -27.48 15.93
N THR A 197 -12.13 -26.81 15.54
CA THR A 197 -12.13 -25.91 14.38
C THR A 197 -11.19 -24.76 14.67
N TYR A 198 -9.99 -24.80 14.09
CA TYR A 198 -9.04 -23.69 14.12
C TYR A 198 -9.64 -22.48 13.39
N LYS A 199 -10.41 -21.67 14.12
CA LYS A 199 -10.70 -20.31 13.69
C LYS A 199 -9.37 -19.55 13.80
N PRO A 200 -8.76 -19.08 12.69
CA PRO A 200 -7.68 -18.12 12.82
C PRO A 200 -8.24 -16.93 13.60
N GLY A 201 -7.56 -16.53 14.67
CA GLY A 201 -8.01 -15.43 15.48
C GLY A 201 -8.04 -14.16 14.65
N ARG A 202 -9.24 -13.72 14.23
CA ARG A 202 -9.46 -12.31 13.85
C ARG A 202 -8.98 -11.51 15.05
N SER A 203 -7.85 -10.83 14.91
CA SER A 203 -7.47 -9.81 15.87
C SER A 203 -8.60 -8.79 15.91
N GLU A 204 -9.01 -8.36 17.09
CA GLU A 204 -9.96 -7.26 17.27
C GLU A 204 -9.25 -5.94 16.93
N MET A 205 -8.91 -5.81 15.65
CA MET A 205 -8.27 -4.65 15.06
C MET A 205 -9.28 -3.51 15.14
N GLN A 206 -9.00 -2.51 15.99
CA GLN A 206 -9.97 -1.52 16.44
C GLN A 206 -10.41 -0.56 15.32
N HIS A 207 -11.37 -1.00 14.50
CA HIS A 207 -11.91 -0.28 13.35
C HIS A 207 -13.01 0.70 13.76
N THR A 208 -12.63 1.78 14.44
CA THR A 208 -13.54 2.89 14.81
C THR A 208 -13.04 4.26 14.31
N LYS A 209 -12.06 4.27 13.39
CA LYS A 209 -11.56 5.49 12.75
C LYS A 209 -11.72 5.39 11.24
N THR A 210 -12.52 6.29 10.67
CA THR A 210 -12.70 6.45 9.22
C THR A 210 -11.33 6.71 8.59
N ARG A 211 -10.97 5.94 7.56
CA ARG A 211 -9.68 6.07 6.88
C ARG A 211 -9.84 6.93 5.64
N THR A 212 -9.16 8.08 5.58
CA THR A 212 -9.09 8.89 4.36
C THR A 212 -8.17 8.20 3.35
N VAL A 213 -8.60 8.10 2.09
CA VAL A 213 -7.77 7.56 1.00
C VAL A 213 -6.49 8.39 0.86
N ILE A 214 -5.33 7.73 0.75
CA ILE A 214 -4.05 8.42 0.58
C ILE A 214 -3.94 9.00 -0.83
N GLU A 215 -3.48 10.24 -0.91
CA GLU A 215 -3.27 10.97 -2.17
C GLU A 215 -1.79 11.25 -2.41
N VAL A 216 -1.38 11.09 -3.66
CA VAL A 216 -0.02 11.32 -4.15
C VAL A 216 -0.09 12.40 -5.21
N PHE A 217 0.57 13.52 -4.93
CA PHE A 217 0.79 14.62 -5.86
C PHE A 217 2.24 14.52 -6.34
N PRO A 218 2.49 14.05 -7.58
CA PRO A 218 3.84 13.87 -8.08
C PRO A 218 4.49 15.22 -8.40
N THR A 219 5.79 15.33 -8.18
CA THR A 219 6.53 16.52 -8.60
C THR A 219 6.73 16.53 -10.12
N GLU A 220 7.03 17.70 -10.70
CA GLU A 220 7.38 17.79 -12.12
C GLU A 220 8.61 16.94 -12.50
N GLU A 221 9.52 16.69 -11.55
CA GLU A 221 10.64 15.76 -11.74
C GLU A 221 10.15 14.29 -11.78
N GLU A 222 9.20 13.91 -10.93
CA GLU A 222 8.61 12.57 -10.94
C GLU A 222 7.78 12.33 -12.21
N LYS A 223 7.04 13.35 -12.68
CA LYS A 223 6.34 13.32 -13.98
C LYS A 223 7.34 13.16 -15.14
N ALA A 224 8.39 13.98 -15.20
CA ALA A 224 9.37 13.98 -16.28
C ALA A 224 10.27 12.74 -16.32
N THR A 225 10.64 12.18 -15.15
CA THR A 225 11.43 10.94 -15.05
C THR A 225 10.58 9.67 -15.10
N GLY A 226 9.27 9.79 -14.91
CA GLY A 226 8.36 8.65 -14.82
C GLY A 226 8.55 7.81 -13.55
N ARG A 227 9.21 8.36 -12.51
CA ARG A 227 9.58 7.63 -11.30
C ARG A 227 9.26 8.44 -10.05
N PHE A 228 8.66 7.77 -9.07
CA PHE A 228 8.44 8.34 -7.75
C PHE A 228 9.75 8.38 -6.96
N GLN A 229 10.06 9.53 -6.38
CA GLN A 229 11.05 9.70 -5.34
C GLN A 229 10.57 9.03 -4.04
N SER A 230 11.49 8.84 -3.09
CA SER A 230 11.27 8.06 -1.86
C SER A 230 10.00 8.44 -1.07
N HIS A 231 9.67 9.72 -0.99
CA HIS A 231 8.51 10.21 -0.23
C HIS A 231 7.16 9.81 -0.85
N ASN A 232 6.99 10.00 -2.16
CA ASN A 232 5.75 9.62 -2.85
C ASN A 232 5.70 8.11 -3.12
N ALA A 233 6.84 7.45 -3.38
CA ALA A 233 6.93 5.99 -3.40
C ALA A 233 6.48 5.35 -2.08
N GLN A 234 6.87 5.95 -0.94
CA GLN A 234 6.39 5.54 0.38
C GLN A 234 4.87 5.72 0.51
N LYS A 235 4.29 6.84 0.04
CA LYS A 235 2.82 7.04 0.07
C LYS A 235 2.07 6.01 -0.78
N VAL A 236 2.56 5.72 -2.00
CA VAL A 236 1.98 4.67 -2.87
C VAL A 236 2.00 3.32 -2.15
N LEU A 237 3.14 2.93 -1.58
CA LEU A 237 3.26 1.69 -0.81
C LEU A 237 2.37 1.69 0.43
N GLN A 238 2.23 2.82 1.15
CA GLN A 238 1.38 2.93 2.33
C GLN A 238 -0.10 2.79 1.97
N GLY A 239 -0.61 3.54 0.98
CA GLY A 239 -2.01 3.44 0.54
C GLY A 239 -2.35 2.05 0.06
N MET A 240 -1.50 1.45 -0.80
CA MET A 240 -1.76 0.13 -1.36
C MET A 240 -1.60 -1.02 -0.35
N ASN A 241 -0.73 -0.91 0.67
CA ASN A 241 -0.58 -1.96 1.69
C ASN A 241 -1.56 -1.81 2.86
N ALA A 242 -1.75 -0.60 3.39
CA ALA A 242 -2.64 -0.37 4.53
C ALA A 242 -4.12 -0.34 4.11
N ASP A 243 -4.43 0.35 3.01
CA ASP A 243 -5.80 0.69 2.60
C ASP A 243 -6.24 0.01 1.29
N GLY A 244 -5.31 -0.57 0.53
CA GLY A 244 -5.59 -1.19 -0.78
C GLY A 244 -5.90 -0.19 -1.89
N ILE A 245 -5.67 1.11 -1.66
CA ILE A 245 -6.03 2.21 -2.57
C ILE A 245 -5.09 3.41 -2.39
N VAL A 246 -4.75 4.07 -3.49
CA VAL A 246 -4.08 5.38 -3.53
C VAL A 246 -4.61 6.18 -4.73
N ILE A 247 -4.75 7.49 -4.59
CA ILE A 247 -5.06 8.38 -5.71
C ILE A 247 -3.77 9.04 -6.19
N LEU A 248 -3.42 8.82 -7.46
CA LEU A 248 -2.34 9.52 -8.14
C LEU A 248 -2.95 10.76 -8.81
N ARG A 249 -2.61 11.95 -8.31
CA ARG A 249 -3.17 13.22 -8.77
C ARG A 249 -2.38 13.74 -9.98
N ASP A 250 -3.08 14.25 -10.99
CA ASP A 250 -2.50 15.05 -12.09
C ASP A 250 -1.33 14.34 -12.82
N ILE A 251 -1.60 13.17 -13.43
CA ILE A 251 -0.60 12.35 -14.16
C ILE A 251 -0.95 12.04 -15.62
N ILE A 252 -2.11 12.48 -16.12
CA ILE A 252 -2.57 12.29 -17.51
C ILE A 252 -3.04 13.63 -18.05
N ASP A 253 -2.75 13.95 -19.31
CA ASP A 253 -3.23 15.18 -19.94
C ASP A 253 -4.78 15.18 -20.02
N PRO A 254 -5.47 16.18 -19.44
CA PRO A 254 -6.91 16.31 -19.55
C PRO A 254 -7.43 16.35 -21.00
N ALA A 255 -6.65 16.84 -21.96
CA ALA A 255 -7.05 16.90 -23.37
C ALA A 255 -7.09 15.51 -24.04
N HIS A 256 -6.21 14.60 -23.66
CA HIS A 256 -6.26 13.20 -24.11
C HIS A 256 -7.51 12.50 -23.56
N LEU A 257 -7.85 12.77 -22.29
CA LEU A 257 -9.05 12.25 -21.64
C LEU A 257 -10.33 12.82 -22.27
N ASP A 258 -10.38 14.12 -22.56
CA ASP A 258 -11.50 14.75 -23.27
C ASP A 258 -11.71 14.16 -24.67
N ARG A 259 -10.62 13.96 -25.43
CA ARG A 259 -10.68 13.40 -26.79
C ARG A 259 -11.17 11.96 -26.80
N LEU A 260 -10.79 11.17 -25.79
CA LEU A 260 -11.29 9.81 -25.62
C LEU A 260 -12.75 9.79 -25.13
N ASN A 261 -13.12 10.73 -24.25
CA ASN A 261 -14.49 10.87 -23.74
C ASN A 261 -15.47 11.25 -24.85
N GLU A 262 -15.10 12.17 -25.74
CA GLU A 262 -15.86 12.59 -26.91
C GLU A 262 -16.29 11.39 -27.76
N VAL A 263 -15.33 10.52 -28.11
CA VAL A 263 -15.58 9.34 -28.95
C VAL A 263 -16.36 8.28 -28.19
N MET A 264 -15.98 7.95 -26.95
CA MET A 264 -16.72 6.96 -26.15
C MET A 264 -18.17 7.39 -25.92
N VAL A 265 -18.45 8.65 -25.57
CA VAL A 265 -19.83 9.13 -25.40
C VAL A 265 -20.64 9.06 -26.71
N ALA A 266 -20.00 9.23 -27.87
CA ALA A 266 -20.64 9.07 -29.18
C ALA A 266 -20.96 7.60 -29.53
N GLU A 267 -20.22 6.61 -29.01
CA GLU A 267 -20.51 5.18 -29.22
C GLU A 267 -21.72 4.67 -28.43
N ILE A 268 -22.08 5.31 -27.30
CA ILE A 268 -23.11 4.83 -26.35
C ILE A 268 -24.47 4.51 -27.02
N PRO A 269 -25.06 5.35 -27.90
CA PRO A 269 -26.38 5.09 -28.47
C PRO A 269 -26.45 3.81 -29.33
N GLU A 270 -25.34 3.45 -29.98
CA GLU A 270 -25.24 2.19 -30.74
C GLU A 270 -24.97 1.02 -29.78
N MET A 271 -24.02 1.20 -28.85
CA MET A 271 -23.65 0.17 -27.87
C MET A 271 -24.82 -0.28 -26.98
N LEU A 272 -25.77 0.59 -26.63
CA LEU A 272 -26.92 0.22 -25.80
C LEU A 272 -27.79 -0.92 -26.37
N LYS A 273 -27.65 -1.24 -27.66
CA LYS A 273 -28.30 -2.40 -28.31
C LYS A 273 -27.71 -3.75 -27.90
N THR A 274 -26.45 -3.78 -27.47
CA THR A 274 -25.67 -5.00 -27.21
C THR A 274 -24.84 -4.98 -25.90
N ALA A 275 -24.83 -3.86 -25.19
CA ALA A 275 -23.99 -3.63 -24.01
C ALA A 275 -24.22 -4.64 -22.87
N HIS A 276 -23.13 -5.10 -22.26
CA HIS A 276 -23.16 -5.88 -21.03
C HIS A 276 -23.44 -4.96 -19.83
N PHE A 277 -24.59 -5.12 -19.19
CA PHE A 277 -24.95 -4.35 -17.98
C PHE A 277 -24.32 -4.95 -16.72
N ASN A 278 -23.60 -4.13 -15.95
CA ASN A 278 -22.86 -4.54 -14.77
C ASN A 278 -23.68 -4.29 -13.49
N PHE A 279 -24.28 -5.35 -12.95
CA PHE A 279 -25.19 -5.39 -11.79
C PHE A 279 -26.49 -4.56 -11.89
N ASN A 280 -26.54 -3.48 -12.67
CA ASN A 280 -27.71 -2.64 -12.87
C ASN A 280 -27.80 -2.09 -14.30
N VAL A 281 -28.99 -1.65 -14.71
CA VAL A 281 -29.28 -1.21 -16.09
C VAL A 281 -28.76 0.20 -16.44
N ARG A 282 -27.92 0.80 -15.58
CA ARG A 282 -27.29 2.12 -15.78
C ARG A 282 -25.76 2.10 -15.63
N ASN A 283 -25.13 0.94 -15.49
CA ASN A 283 -23.67 0.77 -15.60
C ASN A 283 -23.38 -0.24 -16.72
N ILE A 284 -22.78 0.22 -17.82
CA ILE A 284 -22.41 -0.63 -18.96
C ILE A 284 -20.91 -0.92 -18.98
N GLN A 285 -20.53 -2.12 -19.43
CA GLN A 285 -19.17 -2.40 -19.86
C GLN A 285 -18.89 -1.63 -21.15
N HIS A 286 -17.76 -0.94 -21.22
CA HIS A 286 -17.43 -0.01 -22.29
C HIS A 286 -15.92 0.07 -22.49
N ALA A 287 -15.38 -0.80 -23.35
CA ALA A 287 -13.97 -0.76 -23.73
C ALA A 287 -13.69 0.44 -24.65
N PRO A 288 -12.54 1.13 -24.47
CA PRO A 288 -12.19 2.29 -25.29
C PRO A 288 -11.98 1.92 -26.77
N PRO A 289 -12.11 2.87 -27.70
CA PRO A 289 -11.49 2.73 -29.02
C PRO A 289 -9.96 2.68 -28.89
N LEU A 290 -9.33 1.75 -29.61
CA LEU A 290 -7.86 1.56 -29.65
C LEU A 290 -7.30 1.89 -31.05
N THR A 291 -7.53 3.11 -31.52
CA THR A 291 -6.96 3.64 -32.78
C THR A 291 -5.64 4.37 -32.53
N PRO A 292 -4.78 4.61 -33.55
CA PRO A 292 -3.51 5.31 -33.38
C PRO A 292 -3.62 6.71 -32.75
N GLU A 293 -4.73 7.41 -33.02
CA GLU A 293 -5.06 8.77 -32.59
C GLU A 293 -5.62 8.85 -31.16
N LEU A 294 -6.18 7.75 -30.66
CA LEU A 294 -6.86 7.66 -29.35
C LEU A 294 -6.09 6.81 -28.33
N THR A 295 -5.03 6.11 -28.77
CA THR A 295 -4.15 5.30 -27.93
C THR A 295 -2.98 6.13 -27.41
N PHE A 296 -3.21 6.95 -26.38
CA PHE A 296 -2.21 7.86 -25.79
C PHE A 296 -1.23 7.16 -24.82
N GLU A 297 0.05 7.53 -24.82
CA GLU A 297 1.09 6.87 -23.99
C GLU A 297 0.90 7.16 -22.49
N ASP A 298 0.51 8.39 -22.14
CA ASP A 298 0.19 8.81 -20.76
C ASP A 298 -1.12 8.23 -20.22
N ILE A 299 -1.91 7.54 -21.06
CA ILE A 299 -3.02 6.69 -20.60
C ILE A 299 -2.54 5.24 -20.50
N TYR A 300 -2.22 4.62 -21.64
CA TYR A 300 -2.08 3.16 -21.74
C TYR A 300 -0.69 2.60 -21.39
N ALA A 301 0.30 3.47 -21.21
CA ALA A 301 1.66 3.11 -20.83
C ALA A 301 2.25 4.11 -19.81
N ASN A 302 1.39 4.81 -19.05
CA ASN A 302 1.80 5.90 -18.16
C ASN A 302 2.93 5.44 -17.22
N PRO A 303 4.07 6.15 -17.17
CA PRO A 303 5.24 5.67 -16.46
C PRO A 303 5.03 5.64 -14.94
N LEU A 304 4.24 6.57 -14.38
CA LEU A 304 3.93 6.60 -12.95
C LEU A 304 2.91 5.53 -12.55
N ILE A 305 1.93 5.19 -13.39
CA ILE A 305 1.06 4.02 -13.15
C ILE A 305 1.90 2.72 -13.21
N CYS A 306 2.74 2.56 -14.23
CA CYS A 306 3.65 1.42 -14.37
C CYS A 306 4.60 1.31 -13.16
N HIS A 307 5.08 2.43 -12.64
CA HIS A 307 5.92 2.45 -11.45
C HIS A 307 5.14 2.11 -10.18
N ALA A 308 3.89 2.57 -10.02
CA ALA A 308 3.02 2.16 -8.91
C ALA A 308 2.75 0.64 -8.93
N ALA A 309 2.50 0.07 -10.11
CA ALA A 309 2.39 -1.37 -10.30
C ALA A 309 3.68 -2.11 -9.94
N THR A 310 4.84 -1.60 -10.36
CA THR A 310 6.16 -2.20 -10.04
C THR A 310 6.46 -2.15 -8.54
N LEU A 311 6.13 -1.04 -7.86
CA LEU A 311 6.30 -0.89 -6.41
C LEU A 311 5.41 -1.87 -5.63
N TYR A 312 4.17 -2.10 -6.06
CA TYR A 312 3.21 -2.91 -5.31
C TYR A 312 3.25 -4.41 -5.63
N LEU A 313 3.39 -4.76 -6.91
CA LEU A 313 3.27 -6.15 -7.39
C LEU A 313 4.63 -6.85 -7.56
N GLY A 314 5.74 -6.12 -7.39
CA GLY A 314 7.11 -6.59 -7.60
C GLY A 314 7.68 -6.23 -8.98
N PRO A 315 8.93 -6.62 -9.26
CA PRO A 315 9.56 -6.38 -10.56
C PRO A 315 8.82 -7.11 -11.68
N GLN A 316 8.75 -6.49 -12.86
CA GLN A 316 8.08 -7.00 -14.05
C GLN A 316 6.62 -7.48 -13.80
N PRO A 317 5.71 -6.60 -13.34
CA PRO A 317 4.28 -6.88 -13.40
C PRO A 317 3.85 -7.11 -14.85
N LYS A 318 2.82 -7.93 -15.05
CA LYS A 318 2.16 -8.13 -16.34
C LYS A 318 0.96 -7.22 -16.49
N CYS A 319 0.75 -6.60 -17.65
CA CYS A 319 -0.53 -5.98 -18.01
C CYS A 319 -1.27 -6.88 -18.99
N ASN A 320 -2.52 -7.23 -18.68
CA ASN A 320 -3.30 -8.21 -19.43
C ASN A 320 -4.78 -7.84 -19.61
N PHE A 321 -5.21 -6.68 -19.10
CA PHE A 321 -6.59 -6.23 -19.18
C PHE A 321 -6.63 -4.72 -19.39
N ILE A 322 -7.38 -4.28 -20.40
CA ILE A 322 -7.78 -2.89 -20.65
C ILE A 322 -9.24 -2.95 -21.09
N SER A 323 -10.10 -2.24 -20.38
CA SER A 323 -11.52 -2.05 -20.74
C SER A 323 -12.01 -0.77 -20.07
N GLY A 324 -13.32 -0.63 -19.87
CA GLY A 324 -13.90 0.50 -19.17
C GLY A 324 -15.35 0.28 -18.77
N ASN A 325 -15.90 1.28 -18.11
CA ASN A 325 -17.30 1.32 -17.69
C ASN A 325 -17.91 2.67 -18.05
N THR A 326 -19.22 2.75 -18.12
CA THR A 326 -19.94 4.03 -18.12
C THR A 326 -21.12 3.96 -17.18
N ALA A 327 -21.14 4.83 -16.18
CA ALA A 327 -22.36 5.09 -15.42
C ALA A 327 -23.22 6.09 -16.23
N LEU A 328 -24.30 5.58 -16.80
CA LEU A 328 -25.25 6.32 -17.62
C LEU A 328 -26.01 7.34 -16.74
N PRO A 329 -26.40 8.50 -17.30
CA PRO A 329 -27.13 9.53 -16.58
C PRO A 329 -28.50 9.05 -16.08
N LYS A 330 -29.05 9.76 -15.09
CA LYS A 330 -30.35 9.46 -14.44
C LYS A 330 -30.44 8.03 -13.90
N GLY A 331 -29.33 7.53 -13.39
CA GLY A 331 -29.23 6.24 -12.72
C GLY A 331 -29.42 6.37 -11.21
N HIS A 332 -30.48 5.78 -10.67
CA HIS A 332 -30.80 5.79 -9.24
C HIS A 332 -30.34 4.53 -8.48
N GLN A 333 -29.84 3.51 -9.18
CA GLN A 333 -29.48 2.22 -8.61
C GLN A 333 -27.99 2.16 -8.24
N ARG A 334 -27.71 1.94 -6.94
CA ARG A 334 -26.37 1.62 -6.44
C ARG A 334 -26.07 0.14 -6.68
N GLN A 335 -24.84 -0.19 -7.07
CA GLN A 335 -24.41 -1.60 -7.16
C GLN A 335 -24.31 -2.25 -5.76
N PRO A 336 -24.38 -3.58 -5.63
CA PRO A 336 -23.92 -4.25 -4.43
C PRO A 336 -22.43 -3.93 -4.19
N VAL A 337 -22.00 -3.93 -2.92
CA VAL A 337 -20.56 -3.90 -2.62
C VAL A 337 -19.95 -5.22 -3.08
N HIS A 338 -18.86 -5.18 -3.83
CA HIS A 338 -18.20 -6.34 -4.43
C HIS A 338 -16.69 -6.09 -4.59
N CYS A 339 -15.94 -7.12 -4.99
CA CYS A 339 -14.61 -7.00 -5.61
C CYS A 339 -14.63 -7.68 -6.99
N ASP A 340 -13.60 -7.50 -7.81
CA ASP A 340 -13.61 -7.97 -9.22
C ASP A 340 -13.32 -9.48 -9.38
N LEU A 341 -13.52 -10.26 -8.31
CA LEU A 341 -12.99 -11.62 -8.14
C LEU A 341 -14.06 -12.53 -7.52
N ASN A 342 -14.27 -13.71 -8.09
CA ASN A 342 -15.29 -14.70 -7.65
C ASN A 342 -14.74 -16.12 -7.45
N PHE A 343 -13.40 -16.27 -7.40
CA PHE A 343 -12.67 -17.53 -7.25
C PHE A 343 -11.71 -17.45 -6.05
N ASP A 344 -11.04 -18.55 -5.67
CA ASP A 344 -10.05 -18.54 -4.60
C ASP A 344 -8.79 -17.74 -5.00
N TYR A 345 -8.53 -16.63 -4.31
CA TYR A 345 -7.42 -15.72 -4.60
C TYR A 345 -6.44 -15.54 -3.42
N PRO A 346 -5.18 -15.15 -3.69
CA PRO A 346 -4.18 -14.88 -2.65
C PRO A 346 -4.61 -13.82 -1.62
N SER A 347 -4.25 -14.06 -0.35
CA SER A 347 -4.40 -13.09 0.76
C SER A 347 -3.33 -11.98 0.73
N PHE A 348 -2.36 -12.04 -0.18
CA PHE A 348 -1.32 -11.03 -0.42
C PHE A 348 -1.47 -10.40 -1.83
N PRO A 349 -0.87 -9.21 -2.08
CA PRO A 349 -1.01 -8.49 -3.36
C PRO A 349 -0.59 -9.32 -4.57
N PHE A 350 -1.51 -9.50 -5.52
CA PHE A 350 -1.32 -10.33 -6.72
C PHE A 350 -1.89 -9.71 -8.02
N TYR A 351 -2.90 -8.83 -7.89
CA TYR A 351 -3.41 -7.96 -8.96
C TYR A 351 -3.68 -6.55 -8.42
N ALA A 352 -3.46 -5.55 -9.25
CA ALA A 352 -3.91 -4.17 -9.05
C ALA A 352 -4.64 -3.65 -10.30
N VAL A 353 -5.53 -2.69 -10.11
CA VAL A 353 -6.33 -2.05 -11.15
C VAL A 353 -6.12 -0.55 -11.06
N CYS A 354 -5.82 0.11 -12.18
CA CYS A 354 -6.00 1.55 -12.30
C CYS A 354 -7.40 1.85 -12.84
N TYR A 355 -8.10 2.79 -12.21
CA TYR A 355 -9.33 3.39 -12.69
C TYR A 355 -9.01 4.83 -13.11
N ILE A 356 -9.20 5.11 -14.40
CA ILE A 356 -8.97 6.41 -15.03
C ILE A 356 -10.35 7.00 -15.38
N PRO A 357 -10.84 8.02 -14.66
CA PRO A 357 -12.08 8.70 -15.02
C PRO A 357 -11.83 9.68 -16.18
N LEU A 358 -12.73 9.71 -17.17
CA LEU A 358 -12.60 10.60 -18.33
C LEU A 358 -13.22 12.00 -18.11
N ILE A 359 -13.95 12.16 -17.01
CA ILE A 359 -14.49 13.44 -16.48
C ILE A 359 -14.21 13.49 -14.97
N ASP A 360 -14.53 14.59 -14.30
CA ASP A 360 -14.41 14.66 -12.83
C ASP A 360 -15.33 13.63 -12.16
N SER A 361 -14.76 12.62 -11.51
CA SER A 361 -15.48 11.57 -10.78
C SER A 361 -15.79 12.05 -9.36
N THR A 362 -16.96 12.69 -9.19
CA THR A 362 -17.50 13.16 -7.91
C THR A 362 -18.72 12.32 -7.47
N PRO A 363 -19.18 12.42 -6.21
CA PRO A 363 -20.42 11.76 -5.76
C PRO A 363 -21.65 12.08 -6.63
N GLU A 364 -21.76 13.32 -7.11
CA GLU A 364 -22.89 13.85 -7.87
C GLU A 364 -23.03 13.23 -9.27
N VAL A 365 -21.93 12.71 -9.84
CA VAL A 365 -21.90 11.94 -11.11
C VAL A 365 -21.73 10.43 -10.88
N GLY A 366 -22.01 9.96 -9.66
CA GLY A 366 -21.93 8.54 -9.30
C GLY A 366 -20.51 7.99 -9.27
N GLY A 367 -19.53 8.78 -8.85
CA GLY A 367 -18.15 8.33 -8.61
C GLY A 367 -18.10 7.13 -7.65
N THR A 368 -17.14 6.22 -7.88
CA THR A 368 -17.07 4.93 -7.19
C THR A 368 -16.84 5.07 -5.68
N GLU A 369 -17.56 4.28 -4.89
CA GLU A 369 -17.42 4.18 -3.43
C GLU A 369 -16.52 2.98 -3.08
N PHE A 370 -15.60 3.15 -2.14
CA PHE A 370 -14.56 2.17 -1.76
C PHE A 370 -14.55 1.91 -0.25
N TRP A 371 -14.08 0.73 0.16
CA TRP A 371 -13.86 0.37 1.56
C TRP A 371 -12.36 0.19 1.86
N PRO A 372 -11.64 1.25 2.29
CA PRO A 372 -10.22 1.16 2.65
C PRO A 372 -9.91 0.01 3.61
N GLY A 373 -8.88 -0.77 3.27
CA GLY A 373 -8.36 -1.88 4.08
C GLY A 373 -9.05 -3.23 3.88
N THR A 374 -10.02 -3.35 2.98
CA THR A 374 -10.74 -4.62 2.72
C THR A 374 -10.05 -5.55 1.73
N HIS A 375 -8.98 -5.11 1.07
CA HIS A 375 -8.15 -5.93 0.18
C HIS A 375 -7.47 -7.12 0.88
N VAL A 376 -7.44 -7.16 2.22
CA VAL A 376 -6.93 -8.29 3.02
C VAL A 376 -7.95 -9.42 3.26
N THR A 377 -9.15 -9.31 2.70
CA THR A 377 -10.25 -10.28 2.83
C THR A 377 -10.14 -11.43 1.82
N THR A 378 -11.02 -12.42 1.87
CA THR A 378 -11.03 -13.57 0.94
C THR A 378 -12.40 -13.81 0.32
N VAL A 379 -12.50 -14.69 -0.68
CA VAL A 379 -13.77 -15.07 -1.32
C VAL A 379 -14.81 -15.60 -0.30
N ALA A 380 -14.33 -16.13 0.84
CA ALA A 380 -15.17 -16.56 1.95
C ALA A 380 -15.91 -15.42 2.67
N ASP A 381 -15.68 -14.14 2.33
CA ASP A 381 -16.43 -12.97 2.80
C ASP A 381 -17.53 -12.50 1.80
N GLN A 382 -17.74 -13.22 0.70
CA GLN A 382 -18.80 -12.98 -0.30
C GLN A 382 -20.11 -13.72 0.01
N ARG A 383 -21.21 -13.26 -0.60
CA ARG A 383 -22.59 -13.76 -0.48
C ARG A 383 -22.88 -14.89 -1.47
N ASN A 384 -22.19 -16.01 -1.31
CA ASN A 384 -22.24 -17.17 -2.24
C ASN A 384 -21.61 -16.82 -3.62
N PRO A 385 -20.80 -17.70 -4.25
CA PRO A 385 -20.04 -17.39 -5.47
C PRO A 385 -20.86 -16.83 -6.64
N ASP A 386 -22.15 -17.13 -6.72
CA ASP A 386 -23.02 -16.71 -7.84
C ASP A 386 -23.38 -15.22 -7.86
N LEU A 387 -23.17 -14.47 -6.76
CA LEU A 387 -23.66 -13.09 -6.61
C LEU A 387 -22.57 -12.00 -6.59
N TYR A 388 -21.28 -12.35 -6.48
CA TYR A 388 -20.11 -11.45 -6.35
C TYR A 388 -20.14 -10.44 -5.18
N ALA A 389 -21.28 -10.28 -4.51
CA ALA A 389 -21.52 -9.27 -3.48
C ALA A 389 -20.91 -9.65 -2.13
N ILE A 390 -20.50 -8.66 -1.34
CA ILE A 390 -19.98 -8.82 0.03
C ILE A 390 -21.12 -9.00 1.03
N ARG A 391 -20.88 -9.81 2.08
CA ARG A 391 -21.85 -10.01 3.17
C ARG A 391 -22.13 -8.71 3.94
N GLU A 392 -23.41 -8.38 4.12
CA GLU A 392 -23.87 -7.12 4.72
C GLU A 392 -23.35 -6.91 6.14
N GLU A 393 -23.27 -7.96 6.95
CA GLU A 393 -22.74 -7.92 8.32
C GLU A 393 -21.24 -7.62 8.39
N LEU A 394 -20.54 -7.57 7.25
CA LEU A 394 -19.14 -7.17 7.14
C LEU A 394 -18.95 -5.75 6.60
N LEU A 395 -19.99 -5.07 6.09
CA LEU A 395 -19.86 -3.74 5.50
C LEU A 395 -19.52 -2.63 6.52
N THR A 396 -19.54 -2.98 7.81
CA THR A 396 -19.06 -2.18 8.94
C THR A 396 -17.56 -2.35 9.23
N PHE A 397 -16.85 -3.26 8.54
CA PHE A 397 -15.43 -3.55 8.75
C PHE A 397 -14.53 -2.32 8.56
N SER A 398 -14.83 -1.52 7.54
CA SER A 398 -14.34 -0.15 7.42
C SER A 398 -15.47 0.74 6.88
N GLY A 399 -15.42 2.04 7.16
CA GLY A 399 -16.42 2.97 6.65
C GLY A 399 -16.20 3.24 5.15
N PRO A 400 -17.27 3.32 4.33
CA PRO A 400 -17.14 3.70 2.93
C PRO A 400 -16.49 5.07 2.75
N GLN A 401 -15.77 5.23 1.64
CA GLN A 401 -15.22 6.49 1.15
C GLN A 401 -15.57 6.64 -0.33
N GLN A 402 -16.17 7.76 -0.71
CA GLN A 402 -16.49 8.11 -2.09
C GLN A 402 -15.65 9.35 -2.49
N PRO A 403 -14.34 9.18 -2.78
CA PRO A 403 -13.42 10.29 -2.98
C PRO A 403 -13.69 11.05 -4.28
N VAL A 404 -13.42 12.36 -4.27
CA VAL A 404 -13.44 13.20 -5.48
C VAL A 404 -12.15 12.98 -6.27
N VAL A 405 -12.30 12.51 -7.52
CA VAL A 405 -11.19 12.22 -8.44
C VAL A 405 -11.37 13.04 -9.73
N PRO A 406 -10.79 14.25 -9.81
CA PRO A 406 -10.85 15.05 -11.02
C PRO A 406 -10.16 14.36 -12.22
N LYS A 407 -10.55 14.76 -13.42
CA LYS A 407 -9.91 14.39 -14.69
C LYS A 407 -8.40 14.64 -14.59
N GLY A 408 -7.61 13.75 -15.20
CA GLY A 408 -6.14 13.74 -15.09
C GLY A 408 -5.59 13.03 -13.83
N SER A 409 -6.44 12.76 -12.83
CA SER A 409 -6.09 11.90 -11.69
C SER A 409 -6.47 10.44 -11.94
N VAL A 410 -5.83 9.51 -11.25
CA VAL A 410 -6.02 8.06 -11.38
C VAL A 410 -6.20 7.42 -10.00
N VAL A 411 -7.22 6.57 -9.85
CA VAL A 411 -7.33 5.68 -8.69
C VAL A 411 -6.50 4.43 -8.98
N PHE A 412 -5.50 4.14 -8.17
CA PHE A 412 -4.78 2.86 -8.20
C PHE A 412 -5.22 2.03 -6.99
N ARG A 413 -5.71 0.80 -7.21
CA ARG A 413 -6.26 -0.06 -6.14
C ARG A 413 -5.89 -1.53 -6.30
N ASP A 414 -5.93 -2.28 -5.21
CA ASP A 414 -5.92 -3.74 -5.26
C ASP A 414 -7.23 -4.26 -5.88
N MET A 415 -7.17 -5.36 -6.63
CA MET A 415 -8.35 -5.96 -7.27
C MET A 415 -9.33 -6.59 -6.26
N ARG A 416 -8.85 -6.94 -5.05
CA ARG A 416 -9.65 -7.47 -3.93
C ARG A 416 -10.36 -6.40 -3.12
N LEU A 417 -10.06 -5.11 -3.34
CA LEU A 417 -10.66 -4.01 -2.58
C LEU A 417 -12.17 -3.95 -2.82
N TRP A 418 -12.95 -3.94 -1.74
CA TRP A 418 -14.40 -3.84 -1.84
C TRP A 418 -14.82 -2.44 -2.28
N HIS A 419 -15.73 -2.39 -3.24
CA HIS A 419 -16.22 -1.15 -3.83
C HIS A 419 -17.64 -1.30 -4.40
N ALA A 420 -18.26 -0.18 -4.76
CA ALA A 420 -19.55 -0.14 -5.44
C ALA A 420 -19.61 1.03 -6.44
N GLY A 421 -20.11 0.78 -7.64
CA GLY A 421 -20.57 1.82 -8.56
C GLY A 421 -21.83 2.49 -8.00
N MET A 422 -21.77 3.81 -7.87
CA MET A 422 -22.80 4.63 -7.22
C MET A 422 -23.83 5.13 -8.23
N PRO A 423 -25.04 5.52 -7.77
CA PRO A 423 -26.04 6.17 -8.62
C PRO A 423 -25.46 7.41 -9.30
N ASN A 424 -25.69 7.57 -10.60
CA ASN A 424 -25.37 8.79 -11.34
C ASN A 424 -26.67 9.58 -11.60
N PRO A 425 -27.08 10.49 -10.69
CA PRO A 425 -28.30 11.29 -10.86
C PRO A 425 -28.15 12.41 -11.90
N SER A 426 -26.94 12.70 -12.39
CA SER A 426 -26.67 13.77 -13.34
C SER A 426 -27.18 13.47 -14.77
N ASP A 427 -27.09 14.48 -15.65
CA ASP A 427 -27.30 14.36 -17.09
C ASP A 427 -26.03 13.89 -17.86
N LEU A 428 -24.89 13.68 -17.19
CA LEU A 428 -23.62 13.31 -17.83
C LEU A 428 -23.43 11.79 -17.92
N ASN A 429 -22.86 11.31 -19.02
CA ASN A 429 -22.27 9.97 -19.10
C ASN A 429 -20.92 9.96 -18.38
N ARG A 430 -20.80 9.23 -17.26
CA ARG A 430 -19.56 9.15 -16.49
C ARG A 430 -18.73 7.96 -16.99
N CYS A 431 -18.02 8.19 -18.09
CA CYS A 431 -17.10 7.24 -18.73
C CYS A 431 -15.82 7.05 -17.89
N MET A 432 -15.27 5.83 -17.92
CA MET A 432 -14.03 5.49 -17.24
C MET A 432 -13.31 4.32 -17.92
N LEU A 433 -11.98 4.30 -17.83
CA LEU A 433 -11.17 3.14 -18.16
C LEU A 433 -10.82 2.34 -16.91
N GLY A 434 -10.61 1.04 -17.09
CA GLY A 434 -9.97 0.15 -16.14
C GLY A 434 -8.84 -0.62 -16.81
N MET A 435 -7.62 -0.53 -16.29
CA MET A 435 -6.51 -1.40 -16.71
C MET A 435 -6.02 -2.21 -15.53
N ALA A 436 -5.68 -3.49 -15.73
CA ALA A 436 -5.19 -4.35 -14.67
C ALA A 436 -3.75 -4.83 -14.89
N PHE A 437 -3.05 -4.95 -13.77
CA PHE A 437 -1.68 -5.45 -13.67
C PHE A 437 -1.63 -6.63 -12.71
N CYS A 438 -0.91 -7.70 -13.02
CA CYS A 438 -0.69 -8.84 -12.12
C CYS A 438 0.80 -9.06 -11.80
N SER A 439 1.10 -9.63 -10.63
CA SER A 439 2.49 -9.93 -10.24
C SER A 439 3.15 -10.96 -11.16
N GLN A 440 4.47 -10.85 -11.35
CA GLN A 440 5.22 -11.74 -12.23
C GLN A 440 5.02 -13.23 -11.91
N TYR A 441 4.96 -13.59 -10.62
CA TYR A 441 4.76 -14.97 -10.16
C TYR A 441 3.34 -15.52 -10.41
N TYR A 442 2.34 -14.65 -10.63
CA TYR A 442 0.95 -15.09 -10.78
C TYR A 442 0.71 -15.63 -12.20
N ARG A 443 0.13 -16.84 -12.27
CA ARG A 443 -0.24 -17.49 -13.53
C ARG A 443 -1.63 -17.04 -13.93
N THR A 444 -1.80 -16.51 -15.12
CA THR A 444 -3.11 -16.15 -15.66
C THR A 444 -3.14 -16.52 -17.14
N ARG A 445 -4.32 -16.93 -17.63
CA ARG A 445 -4.57 -17.23 -19.04
C ARG A 445 -5.26 -16.07 -19.78
N SER A 446 -5.63 -15.01 -19.06
CA SER A 446 -6.19 -13.80 -19.65
C SER A 446 -5.13 -13.06 -20.44
N VAL A 447 -5.43 -12.80 -21.72
CA VAL A 447 -4.60 -12.13 -22.71
C VAL A 447 -5.48 -11.09 -23.41
N LEU A 448 -5.08 -9.82 -23.39
CA LEU A 448 -5.84 -8.75 -24.04
C LEU A 448 -5.70 -8.84 -25.56
N SER A 449 -6.80 -8.83 -26.31
CA SER A 449 -6.74 -8.69 -27.76
C SER A 449 -6.65 -7.20 -28.15
N VAL A 450 -5.65 -6.83 -28.95
CA VAL A 450 -5.29 -5.45 -29.29
C VAL A 450 -5.10 -5.33 -30.82
N PRO A 451 -5.63 -4.27 -31.47
CA PRO A 451 -5.44 -4.04 -32.90
C PRO A 451 -3.97 -3.99 -33.30
N ASP A 452 -3.63 -4.57 -34.44
CA ASP A 452 -2.32 -4.52 -35.07
C ASP A 452 -1.81 -3.09 -35.30
N THR A 453 -2.71 -2.16 -35.64
CA THR A 453 -2.46 -0.72 -35.80
C THR A 453 -1.87 -0.02 -34.56
N VAL A 454 -2.07 -0.55 -33.35
CA VAL A 454 -1.56 0.05 -32.10
C VAL A 454 -0.77 -0.91 -31.20
N TYR A 455 -0.80 -2.22 -31.47
CA TYR A 455 -0.17 -3.24 -30.64
C TYR A 455 1.32 -2.96 -30.36
N ASP A 456 2.08 -2.57 -31.38
CA ASP A 456 3.53 -2.36 -31.19
C ASP A 456 3.77 -1.11 -30.31
N LYS A 457 3.06 0.00 -30.58
CA LYS A 457 3.04 1.22 -29.75
C LYS A 457 2.73 0.92 -28.27
N MET A 458 1.67 0.15 -28.01
CA MET A 458 1.25 -0.19 -26.64
C MET A 458 2.25 -1.15 -25.95
N THR A 459 2.70 -2.18 -26.66
CA THR A 459 3.62 -3.16 -26.04
C THR A 459 5.02 -2.59 -25.81
N GLU A 460 5.51 -1.69 -26.67
CA GLU A 460 6.78 -0.98 -26.46
C GLU A 460 6.68 0.00 -25.29
N GLY A 461 5.61 0.81 -25.21
CA GLY A 461 5.39 1.73 -24.09
C GLY A 461 5.34 1.03 -22.73
N LEU A 462 4.69 -0.14 -22.65
CA LEU A 462 4.65 -0.94 -21.43
C LEU A 462 6.03 -1.55 -21.09
N LYS A 463 6.74 -2.13 -22.07
CA LYS A 463 8.09 -2.71 -21.88
C LYS A 463 9.11 -1.64 -21.45
N LYS A 464 9.09 -0.46 -22.07
CA LYS A 464 9.87 0.75 -21.74
C LYS A 464 9.75 1.10 -20.25
N ASN A 465 8.56 0.92 -19.68
CA ASN A 465 8.26 1.22 -18.28
C ASN A 465 8.37 0.02 -17.33
N GLY A 466 8.84 -1.13 -17.82
CA GLY A 466 9.11 -2.33 -17.02
C GLY A 466 7.90 -3.24 -16.79
N ILE A 467 6.85 -3.12 -17.61
CA ILE A 467 5.66 -3.95 -17.59
C ILE A 467 5.71 -4.98 -18.74
N GLU A 468 5.33 -6.23 -18.47
CA GLU A 468 5.20 -7.29 -19.46
C GLU A 468 3.77 -7.29 -20.07
N PRO A 469 3.58 -6.96 -21.36
CA PRO A 469 2.24 -6.97 -21.96
C PRO A 469 1.84 -8.38 -22.40
N LEU A 470 0.83 -8.96 -21.75
CA LEU A 470 0.19 -10.20 -22.18
C LEU A 470 -0.91 -9.89 -23.21
N PHE A 471 -0.50 -9.49 -24.41
CA PHE A 471 -1.41 -9.07 -25.48
C PHE A 471 -1.39 -10.06 -26.66
N LYS A 472 -2.51 -10.18 -27.38
CA LYS A 472 -2.67 -10.85 -28.68
C LYS A 472 -2.91 -9.80 -29.76
N LYS A 473 -2.12 -9.82 -30.83
CA LYS A 473 -2.35 -9.00 -32.03
C LYS A 473 -3.55 -9.56 -32.80
N ILE A 474 -4.52 -8.71 -33.14
CA ILE A 474 -5.73 -9.01 -33.93
C ILE A 474 -5.99 -7.87 -34.93
N THR A 475 -6.95 -8.02 -35.85
CA THR A 475 -7.36 -6.90 -36.72
C THR A 475 -8.20 -5.87 -35.98
N GLU A 476 -8.30 -4.66 -36.53
CA GLU A 476 -9.21 -3.63 -36.04
C GLU A 476 -10.69 -4.05 -36.14
N GLU A 477 -11.09 -4.81 -37.16
CA GLU A 477 -12.44 -5.37 -37.29
C GLU A 477 -12.73 -6.43 -36.21
N GLU A 478 -11.79 -7.34 -35.95
CA GLU A 478 -11.89 -8.29 -34.82
C GLU A 478 -12.03 -7.52 -33.49
N TYR A 479 -11.34 -6.39 -33.33
CA TYR A 479 -11.41 -5.59 -32.12
C TYR A 479 -12.74 -4.85 -31.99
N ILE A 480 -13.23 -4.16 -33.02
CA ILE A 480 -14.51 -3.44 -32.98
C ILE A 480 -15.67 -4.40 -32.65
N ASN A 481 -15.67 -5.59 -33.27
CA ASN A 481 -16.67 -6.63 -32.99
C ASN A 481 -16.50 -7.28 -31.59
N GLY A 482 -15.26 -7.33 -31.07
CA GLY A 482 -14.92 -8.05 -29.83
C GLY A 482 -14.74 -7.19 -28.56
N LYS A 483 -14.53 -5.87 -28.66
CA LYS A 483 -14.00 -5.05 -27.54
C LYS A 483 -14.90 -5.03 -26.29
N ASN A 484 -16.21 -5.14 -26.50
CA ASN A 484 -17.20 -5.16 -25.42
C ASN A 484 -17.64 -6.59 -25.03
N ALA A 485 -17.02 -7.64 -25.58
CA ALA A 485 -17.25 -9.02 -25.16
C ALA A 485 -16.64 -9.26 -23.78
N TYR A 486 -17.49 -9.36 -22.76
CA TYR A 486 -17.12 -9.60 -21.37
C TYR A 486 -16.38 -10.96 -21.26
N SER A 487 -15.10 -10.92 -20.88
CA SER A 487 -14.28 -12.12 -20.62
C SER A 487 -13.32 -11.88 -19.44
N PHE A 488 -13.91 -11.69 -18.27
CA PHE A 488 -13.19 -11.58 -17.00
C PHE A 488 -12.82 -12.96 -16.48
N THR A 489 -11.63 -13.47 -16.81
CA THR A 489 -11.10 -14.74 -16.27
C THR A 489 -9.69 -14.54 -15.76
N PHE A 490 -9.57 -13.95 -14.57
CA PHE A 490 -8.29 -13.73 -13.89
C PHE A 490 -7.74 -14.99 -13.19
N GLU A 491 -8.55 -16.04 -13.07
CA GLU A 491 -8.22 -17.34 -12.47
C GLU A 491 -7.06 -18.05 -13.20
N GLN A 492 -6.30 -18.91 -12.50
CA GLN A 492 -5.08 -19.51 -13.07
C GLN A 492 -5.36 -20.64 -14.07
N ASP A 493 -6.38 -21.46 -13.78
CA ASP A 493 -6.60 -22.74 -14.45
C ASP A 493 -7.76 -22.75 -15.46
N LYS A 494 -8.59 -21.71 -15.46
CA LYS A 494 -9.64 -21.51 -16.48
C LYS A 494 -9.12 -20.67 -17.64
N GLU A 495 -9.52 -21.04 -18.85
CA GLU A 495 -9.32 -20.21 -20.04
C GLU A 495 -10.39 -19.11 -20.12
N ALA A 496 -10.09 -18.04 -20.85
CA ALA A 496 -10.95 -16.88 -21.01
C ALA A 496 -12.30 -17.28 -21.63
N GLY A 497 -13.33 -17.40 -20.80
CA GLY A 497 -14.65 -17.87 -21.20
C GLY A 497 -15.51 -16.78 -21.85
N PRO A 498 -16.57 -17.16 -22.58
CA PRO A 498 -17.66 -16.23 -22.90
C PRO A 498 -18.35 -15.76 -21.60
N PRO A 499 -19.09 -14.63 -21.64
CA PRO A 499 -19.78 -14.13 -20.46
C PRO A 499 -20.79 -15.14 -19.90
N PRO A 500 -21.07 -15.10 -18.57
CA PRO A 500 -22.30 -15.65 -18.04
C PRO A 500 -23.48 -15.08 -18.84
N PRO A 501 -24.41 -15.92 -19.34
CA PRO A 501 -25.49 -15.43 -20.19
C PRO A 501 -26.37 -14.46 -19.41
N GLN A 502 -26.43 -13.20 -19.87
CA GLN A 502 -27.29 -12.19 -19.24
C GLN A 502 -28.76 -12.59 -19.36
N ASP A 503 -29.48 -12.50 -18.26
CA ASP A 503 -30.94 -12.65 -18.21
C ASP A 503 -31.59 -11.47 -18.93
N LYS A 504 -31.81 -11.63 -20.24
CA LYS A 504 -32.33 -10.58 -21.12
C LYS A 504 -33.75 -10.17 -20.75
N ASP A 505 -34.57 -11.10 -20.24
CA ASP A 505 -35.93 -10.80 -19.82
C ASP A 505 -35.93 -9.97 -18.54
N LYS A 506 -35.08 -10.28 -17.57
CA LYS A 506 -34.87 -9.46 -16.36
C LYS A 506 -34.28 -8.10 -16.66
N ILE A 507 -33.32 -7.99 -17.59
CA ILE A 507 -32.80 -6.70 -18.05
C ILE A 507 -33.89 -5.89 -18.75
N ALA A 508 -34.65 -6.48 -19.67
CA ALA A 508 -35.77 -5.81 -20.35
C ALA A 508 -36.90 -5.43 -19.37
N GLN A 509 -37.12 -6.22 -18.31
CA GLN A 509 -38.06 -5.90 -17.24
C GLN A 509 -37.56 -4.73 -16.40
N MET A 510 -36.28 -4.70 -16.01
CA MET A 510 -35.67 -3.57 -15.30
C MET A 510 -35.64 -2.29 -16.15
N GLN A 511 -35.44 -2.40 -17.47
CA GLN A 511 -35.52 -1.27 -18.41
C GLN A 511 -36.96 -0.75 -18.58
N LYS A 512 -37.98 -1.63 -18.49
CA LYS A 512 -39.42 -1.25 -18.49
C LYS A 512 -39.91 -0.68 -17.15
N MET A 513 -39.06 -0.66 -16.12
CA MET A 513 -39.33 -0.06 -14.81
C MET A 513 -38.60 1.30 -14.63
N MET A 514 -38.16 1.91 -15.74
CA MET A 514 -37.54 3.24 -15.83
C MET A 514 -38.29 4.13 -16.82
#